data_AF-A0A6N7CCY8-F1
#
_entry.id   AF-A0A6N7CCY8-F1
#
_cell.length_a   1.000
_cell.length_b   1.000
_cell.length_c   1.000
_cell.angle_alpha   90.00
_cell.angle_beta   90.00
_cell.angle_gamma   90.00
#
_symmetry.space_group_name_H-M   'P 1'
#
loop_
_entity.id
_entity.type
_entity.pdbx_description
1 polymer ?
#
loop_
_entity_poly.entity_id
_entity_poly.type
_entity_poly.pdbx_seq_one_letter_code
_entity_poly.pdbx_strand_id
1 'polypeptide(L)'
;MARRRREQLSQRAPDRPVVRHLTPDQVAGFWSTDIHPWSYDFDYLGHLTAAIYPKAFEQGRIRYLAQRWGTRQPAYVVASHTMQYATEIREEVAPLRVLIRPTALGRSSVRLEEMLVDRNSRVCNFSNVTLVAWDPQARGPRELSPAERGPLELDMEILHGLDLPSAAPRKNHTEADREAVMDTHARPRQEPELP
;
A
#
# COMPACT_ATOMS: atom_id res chain seq x y z
N MET A 1 -50.17 -4.16 -14.34
CA MET A 1 -49.92 -3.54 -13.02
C MET A 1 -49.08 -4.47 -12.16
N ALA A 2 -47.98 -3.94 -11.63
CA ALA A 2 -47.25 -4.35 -10.42
C ALA A 2 -46.95 -5.84 -10.14
N ARG A 3 -45.80 -6.34 -10.64
CA ARG A 3 -44.90 -7.31 -9.96
C ARG A 3 -43.78 -7.72 -10.91
N ARG A 4 -42.57 -7.18 -10.75
CA ARG A 4 -41.26 -7.73 -11.19
C ARG A 4 -40.21 -6.62 -11.16
N ARG A 5 -39.73 -6.26 -9.96
CA ARG A 5 -38.52 -5.44 -9.80
C ARG A 5 -37.95 -5.57 -8.38
N ARG A 6 -37.83 -6.80 -7.90
CA ARG A 6 -37.18 -7.15 -6.63
C ARG A 6 -36.51 -8.50 -6.83
N GLU A 7 -35.36 -8.49 -7.48
CA GLU A 7 -34.37 -9.56 -7.49
C GLU A 7 -33.23 -9.08 -8.38
N GLN A 8 -31.98 -9.30 -7.95
CA GLN A 8 -30.73 -8.89 -8.60
C GLN A 8 -30.19 -7.48 -8.30
N LEU A 9 -30.18 -7.09 -7.02
CA LEU A 9 -29.01 -6.42 -6.45
C LEU A 9 -28.25 -7.47 -5.64
N SER A 10 -27.59 -8.39 -6.35
CA SER A 10 -26.58 -9.25 -5.76
C SER A 10 -25.43 -8.34 -5.36
N GLN A 11 -25.39 -7.96 -4.09
CA GLN A 11 -24.28 -7.29 -3.44
C GLN A 11 -23.03 -8.14 -3.70
N ARG A 12 -22.24 -7.77 -4.69
CA ARG A 12 -20.92 -8.36 -4.92
C ARG A 12 -20.05 -7.79 -3.81
N ALA A 13 -19.84 -8.57 -2.76
CA ALA A 13 -18.89 -8.24 -1.72
C ALA A 13 -17.57 -7.79 -2.37
N PRO A 14 -16.89 -6.75 -1.87
CA PRO A 14 -15.54 -6.46 -2.34
C PRO A 14 -14.73 -7.75 -2.19
N ASP A 15 -14.06 -8.18 -3.27
CA ASP A 15 -13.17 -9.35 -3.23
C ASP A 15 -12.27 -9.18 -2.01
N ARG A 16 -12.52 -10.00 -0.98
CA ARG A 16 -11.73 -9.95 0.25
C ARG A 16 -10.30 -10.25 -0.17
N PRO A 17 -9.31 -9.41 0.18
CA PRO A 17 -7.93 -9.72 -0.12
C PRO A 17 -7.64 -11.09 0.48
N VAL A 18 -7.30 -12.05 -0.37
CA VAL A 18 -6.95 -13.41 0.06
C VAL A 18 -5.69 -13.27 0.90
N VAL A 19 -5.82 -13.53 2.20
CA VAL A 19 -4.67 -13.54 3.12
C VAL A 19 -3.72 -14.62 2.63
N ARG A 20 -2.50 -14.22 2.29
CA ARG A 20 -1.48 -15.12 1.78
C ARG A 20 -0.30 -15.18 2.73
N HIS A 21 0.26 -16.37 2.86
CA HIS A 21 1.53 -16.60 3.53
C HIS A 21 2.58 -16.73 2.44
N LEU A 22 3.66 -15.96 2.57
CA LEU A 22 4.83 -16.12 1.72
C LEU A 22 5.72 -17.22 2.33
N THR A 23 6.35 -18.01 1.47
CA THR A 23 7.42 -18.90 1.92
C THR A 23 8.65 -18.08 2.30
N PRO A 24 9.55 -18.59 3.16
CA PRO A 24 10.80 -17.92 3.46
C PRO A 24 11.63 -17.57 2.21
N ASP A 25 11.65 -18.46 1.21
CA ASP A 25 12.37 -18.24 -0.05
C ASP A 25 11.74 -17.11 -0.87
N GLN A 26 10.40 -17.01 -0.88
CA GLN A 26 9.71 -15.87 -1.50
C GLN A 26 10.10 -14.56 -0.81
N VAL A 27 10.09 -14.53 0.53
CA VAL A 27 10.50 -13.34 1.30
C VAL A 27 11.96 -12.97 1.03
N ALA A 28 12.87 -13.94 1.02
CA ALA A 28 14.30 -13.74 0.76
C ALA A 28 14.59 -13.28 -0.67
N GLY A 29 13.70 -13.61 -1.61
CA GLY A 29 13.77 -13.14 -2.98
C GLY A 29 13.59 -11.62 -3.12
N PHE A 30 12.88 -10.96 -2.19
CA PHE A 30 12.69 -9.51 -2.23
C PHE A 30 13.80 -8.76 -1.50
N TRP A 31 14.04 -7.52 -1.94
CA TRP A 31 14.65 -6.55 -1.04
C TRP A 31 13.72 -6.33 0.15
N SER A 32 14.29 -6.40 1.36
CA SER A 32 13.50 -6.29 2.58
C SER A 32 14.20 -5.56 3.71
N THR A 33 13.39 -5.04 4.63
CA THR A 33 13.90 -4.44 5.86
C THR A 33 12.89 -4.58 6.99
N ASP A 34 13.40 -4.76 8.21
CA ASP A 34 12.56 -4.87 9.40
C ASP A 34 12.20 -3.49 9.95
N ILE A 35 10.95 -3.37 10.39
CA ILE A 35 10.36 -2.21 11.03
C ILE A 35 9.79 -2.64 12.37
N HIS A 36 10.05 -1.84 13.39
CA HIS A 36 9.61 -2.08 14.76
C HIS A 36 8.60 -1.01 15.17
N PRO A 37 7.29 -1.31 15.15
CA PRO A 37 6.29 -0.45 15.75
C PRO A 37 6.55 -0.30 17.26
N TRP A 38 6.20 0.88 17.79
CA TRP A 38 6.18 1.12 19.22
C TRP A 38 4.79 0.84 19.78
N SER A 39 4.66 0.65 21.10
CA SER A 39 3.35 0.39 21.73
C SER A 39 2.30 1.47 21.43
N TYR A 40 2.71 2.74 21.27
CA TYR A 40 1.81 3.84 20.90
C TYR A 40 1.41 3.87 19.41
N ASP A 41 1.99 3.02 18.57
CA ASP A 41 1.55 2.83 17.18
C ASP A 41 0.28 1.95 17.11
N PHE A 42 -0.15 1.35 18.24
CA PHE A 42 -1.37 0.54 18.35
C PHE A 42 -2.52 1.37 18.93
N ASP A 43 -3.71 1.21 18.35
CA ASP A 43 -4.92 1.88 18.79
C ASP A 43 -5.57 1.17 20.00
N TYR A 44 -6.68 1.73 20.50
CA TYR A 44 -7.40 1.17 21.64
C TYR A 44 -8.02 -0.21 21.37
N LEU A 45 -8.11 -0.63 20.10
CA LEU A 45 -8.56 -1.97 19.71
C LEU A 45 -7.41 -2.99 19.73
N GLY A 46 -6.18 -2.56 20.00
CA GLY A 46 -4.99 -3.40 19.99
C GLY A 46 -4.43 -3.64 18.58
N HIS A 47 -4.84 -2.85 17.59
CA HIS A 47 -4.38 -2.97 16.21
C HIS A 47 -3.40 -1.85 15.85
N LEU A 48 -2.45 -2.15 14.98
CA LEU A 48 -1.61 -1.12 14.38
C LEU A 48 -2.50 -0.09 13.70
N THR A 49 -2.39 1.18 14.09
CA THR A 49 -3.25 2.22 13.53
C THR A 49 -2.96 2.42 12.04
N ALA A 50 -4.00 2.72 11.26
CA ALA A 50 -3.91 2.85 9.81
C ALA A 50 -2.87 3.88 9.35
N ALA A 51 -2.58 4.89 10.17
CA ALA A 51 -1.56 5.92 9.90
C ALA A 51 -0.12 5.40 9.92
N ILE A 52 0.15 4.25 10.53
CA ILE A 52 1.51 3.71 10.67
C ILE A 52 1.93 2.85 9.47
N TYR A 53 0.97 2.28 8.73
CA TYR A 53 1.25 1.56 7.48
C TYR A 53 2.03 2.40 6.45
N PRO A 54 1.59 3.62 6.06
CA PRO A 54 2.35 4.43 5.11
C PRO A 54 3.71 4.86 5.64
N LYS A 55 3.84 5.10 6.96
CA LYS A 55 5.11 5.39 7.63
C LYS A 55 6.09 4.20 7.53
N ALA A 56 5.61 2.98 7.73
CA ALA A 56 6.41 1.77 7.59
C ALA A 56 6.94 1.61 6.15
N PHE A 57 6.07 1.77 5.15
CA PHE A 57 6.49 1.75 3.74
C PHE A 57 7.47 2.87 3.41
N GLU A 58 7.28 4.09 3.92
CA GLU A 58 8.24 5.18 3.73
C GLU A 58 9.62 4.87 4.30
N GLN A 59 9.70 4.30 5.50
CA GLN A 59 10.97 3.85 6.08
C GLN A 59 11.64 2.78 5.21
N GLY A 60 10.87 1.84 4.67
CA GLY A 60 11.35 0.86 3.70
C GLY A 60 11.91 1.52 2.45
N ARG A 61 11.15 2.42 1.82
CA ARG A 61 11.54 3.14 0.61
C ARG A 61 12.80 3.96 0.78
N ILE A 62 12.94 4.68 1.90
CA ILE A 62 14.15 5.45 2.20
C ILE A 62 15.37 4.54 2.22
N ARG A 63 15.30 3.39 2.91
CA ARG A 63 16.41 2.44 2.99
C ARG A 63 16.71 1.79 1.63
N TYR A 64 15.67 1.38 0.91
CA TYR A 64 15.77 0.79 -0.42
C TYR A 64 16.44 1.74 -1.41
N LEU A 65 15.89 2.95 -1.56
CA LEU A 65 16.40 3.95 -2.48
C LEU A 65 17.78 4.48 -2.04
N ALA A 66 18.05 4.59 -0.74
CA ALA A 66 19.37 4.97 -0.27
C ALA A 66 20.45 4.00 -0.75
N GLN A 67 20.18 2.69 -0.68
CA GLN A 67 21.09 1.66 -1.17
C GLN A 67 21.22 1.68 -2.70
N ARG A 68 20.11 1.82 -3.44
CA ARG A 68 20.11 1.77 -4.91
C ARG A 68 20.63 3.04 -5.58
N TRP A 69 20.39 4.21 -4.98
CA TRP A 69 20.87 5.50 -5.48
C TRP A 69 22.23 5.89 -4.90
N GLY A 70 22.80 5.09 -3.99
CA GLY A 70 24.09 5.36 -3.38
C GLY A 70 24.12 6.66 -2.56
N THR A 71 23.00 7.04 -1.94
CA THR A 71 22.87 8.27 -1.15
C THR A 71 22.24 8.01 0.20
N ARG A 72 22.61 8.79 1.23
CA ARG A 72 22.01 8.67 2.56
C ARG A 72 20.60 9.26 2.66
N GLN A 73 20.24 10.15 1.73
CA GLN A 73 19.00 10.92 1.75
C GLN A 73 18.40 10.95 0.34
N PRO A 74 17.76 9.85 -0.12
CA PRO A 74 17.10 9.82 -1.42
C PRO A 74 15.97 10.87 -1.46
N ALA A 75 16.11 11.86 -2.33
CA ALA A 75 15.11 12.91 -2.50
C ALA A 75 14.04 12.47 -3.51
N TYR A 76 12.83 12.23 -3.01
CA TYR A 76 11.66 11.90 -3.82
C TYR A 76 10.39 12.44 -3.19
N VAL A 77 9.32 12.52 -3.98
CA VAL A 77 7.96 12.78 -3.50
C VAL A 77 7.04 11.63 -3.88
N VAL A 78 5.96 11.43 -3.11
CA VAL A 78 4.93 10.43 -3.39
C VAL A 78 3.87 11.05 -4.29
N ALA A 79 3.76 10.58 -5.52
CA ALA A 79 2.75 11.06 -6.48
C ALA A 79 1.41 10.31 -6.34
N SER A 80 1.44 9.03 -6.00
CA SER A 80 0.24 8.22 -5.73
C SER A 80 0.58 7.08 -4.78
N HIS A 81 -0.33 6.73 -3.87
CA HIS A 81 -0.15 5.59 -2.97
C HIS A 81 -1.51 4.94 -2.72
N THR A 82 -1.62 3.66 -3.02
CA THR A 82 -2.82 2.85 -2.75
C THR A 82 -2.46 1.67 -1.88
N MET A 83 -3.22 1.44 -0.81
CA MET A 83 -3.00 0.35 0.13
C MET A 83 -4.23 -0.55 0.24
N GLN A 84 -4.00 -1.83 0.48
CA GLN A 84 -5.02 -2.81 0.78
C GLN A 84 -4.67 -3.52 2.09
N TYR A 85 -5.53 -3.37 3.09
CA TYR A 85 -5.39 -3.98 4.41
C TYR A 85 -5.96 -5.41 4.36
N ALA A 86 -5.09 -6.41 4.49
CA ALA A 86 -5.46 -7.82 4.36
C ALA A 86 -5.69 -8.48 5.72
N THR A 87 -4.79 -8.21 6.67
CA THR A 87 -4.82 -8.79 8.02
C THR A 87 -4.47 -7.71 9.03
N GLU A 88 -5.17 -7.70 10.17
CA GLU A 88 -4.82 -6.85 11.30
C GLU A 88 -3.41 -7.20 11.83
N ILE A 89 -2.72 -6.18 12.34
CA ILE A 89 -1.41 -6.33 12.96
C ILE A 89 -1.56 -6.01 14.43
N ARG A 90 -1.12 -6.95 15.28
CA ARG A 90 -1.09 -6.83 16.74
C ARG A 90 0.34 -6.78 17.24
N GLU A 91 0.57 -6.31 18.46
CA GLU A 91 1.92 -6.08 18.99
C GLU A 91 2.77 -7.38 19.02
N GLU A 92 2.14 -8.53 19.32
CA GLU A 92 2.82 -9.83 19.43
C GLU A 92 3.41 -10.38 18.12
N VAL A 93 2.99 -9.85 16.96
CA VAL A 93 3.48 -10.32 15.65
C VAL A 93 4.61 -9.46 15.08
N ALA A 94 5.10 -8.49 15.86
CA ALA A 94 6.32 -7.73 15.56
C ALA A 94 7.59 -8.61 15.70
N PRO A 95 8.71 -8.27 15.01
CA PRO A 95 8.86 -7.17 14.06
C PRO A 95 8.09 -7.41 12.77
N LEU A 96 7.77 -6.31 12.09
CA LEU A 96 7.19 -6.34 10.76
C LEU A 96 8.30 -6.24 9.73
N ARG A 97 8.09 -6.79 8.54
CA ARG A 97 9.02 -6.69 7.43
C ARG A 97 8.36 -6.02 6.24
N VAL A 98 9.02 -5.00 5.72
CA VAL A 98 8.65 -4.35 4.46
C VAL A 98 9.38 -5.05 3.34
N LEU A 99 8.65 -5.47 2.31
CA LEU A 99 9.17 -6.06 1.07
C LEU A 99 8.91 -5.06 -0.05
N ILE A 100 9.91 -4.79 -0.88
CA ILE A 100 9.81 -3.81 -1.97
C ILE A 100 10.25 -4.44 -3.28
N ARG A 101 9.49 -4.16 -4.34
CA ARG A 101 9.83 -4.48 -5.72
C ARG A 101 9.57 -3.28 -6.64
N PRO A 102 10.54 -2.80 -7.42
CA PRO A 102 10.26 -1.91 -8.54
C PRO A 102 9.52 -2.64 -9.65
N THR A 103 8.53 -1.99 -10.26
CA THR A 103 7.69 -2.58 -11.31
C THR A 103 7.69 -1.78 -12.62
N ALA A 104 8.03 -0.49 -12.57
CA ALA A 104 8.23 0.32 -13.76
C ALA A 104 9.06 1.57 -13.46
N LEU A 105 9.78 2.06 -14.47
CA LEU A 105 10.54 3.31 -14.41
C LEU A 105 10.10 4.26 -15.52
N GLY A 106 9.71 5.47 -15.16
CA GLY A 106 9.52 6.59 -16.09
C GLY A 106 10.78 7.45 -16.18
N ARG A 107 10.70 8.65 -16.78
CA ARG A 107 11.84 9.57 -16.87
C ARG A 107 12.30 10.07 -15.50
N SER A 108 11.33 10.48 -14.68
CA SER A 108 11.53 10.99 -13.31
C SER A 108 10.80 10.15 -12.25
N SER A 109 10.15 9.05 -12.63
CA SER A 109 9.26 8.30 -11.74
C SER A 109 9.68 6.85 -11.56
N VAL A 110 9.36 6.30 -10.40
CA VAL A 110 9.56 4.90 -10.01
C VAL A 110 8.23 4.36 -9.49
N ARG A 111 7.73 3.26 -10.08
CA ARG A 111 6.59 2.52 -9.53
C ARG A 111 7.11 1.36 -8.70
N LEU A 112 6.59 1.21 -7.49
CA LEU A 112 6.91 0.12 -6.58
C LEU A 112 5.62 -0.62 -6.20
N GLU A 113 5.76 -1.94 -6.08
CA GLU A 113 4.86 -2.79 -5.31
C GLU A 113 5.52 -3.13 -3.97
N GLU A 114 4.76 -3.04 -2.90
CA GLU A 114 5.27 -3.22 -1.55
C GLU A 114 4.33 -4.11 -0.73
N MET A 115 4.90 -4.86 0.21
CA MET A 115 4.13 -5.64 1.18
C MET A 115 4.65 -5.40 2.58
N LEU A 116 3.72 -5.43 3.53
CA LEU A 116 4.02 -5.50 4.95
C LEU A 116 3.66 -6.90 5.44
N VAL A 117 4.66 -7.64 5.90
CA VAL A 117 4.51 -9.00 6.41
C VAL A 117 4.84 -9.06 7.89
N ASP A 118 4.16 -9.94 8.63
CA ASP A 118 4.48 -10.18 10.04
C ASP A 118 5.64 -11.18 10.20
N ARG A 119 6.07 -11.41 11.44
CA ARG A 119 7.15 -12.36 11.76
C ARG A 119 6.91 -13.81 11.29
N ASN A 120 5.68 -14.17 10.95
CA ASN A 120 5.28 -15.49 10.45
C ASN A 120 5.13 -15.50 8.92
N SER A 121 5.63 -14.47 8.23
CA SER A 121 5.52 -14.30 6.77
C SER A 121 4.09 -14.21 6.25
N ARG A 122 3.13 -13.85 7.12
CA ARG A 122 1.75 -13.57 6.70
C ARG A 122 1.68 -12.15 6.16
N VAL A 123 1.05 -11.99 4.99
CA VAL A 123 0.86 -10.66 4.38
C VAL A 123 -0.27 -9.93 5.11
N CYS A 124 0.07 -8.76 5.65
CA CYS A 124 -0.86 -7.91 6.39
C CYS A 124 -1.34 -6.72 5.55
N ASN A 125 -0.49 -6.21 4.64
CA ASN A 125 -0.84 -5.10 3.75
C ASN A 125 -0.13 -5.20 2.41
N PHE A 126 -0.82 -4.74 1.35
CA PHE A 126 -0.28 -4.54 0.02
C PHE A 126 -0.30 -3.06 -0.34
N SER A 127 0.79 -2.53 -0.85
CA SER A 127 0.90 -1.16 -1.36
C SER A 127 1.33 -1.15 -2.82
N ASN A 128 0.76 -0.22 -3.58
CA ASN A 128 1.30 0.24 -4.85
C ASN A 128 1.58 1.73 -4.72
N VAL A 129 2.77 2.16 -5.13
CA VAL A 129 3.18 3.55 -4.99
C VAL A 129 3.92 4.04 -6.23
N THR A 130 3.64 5.28 -6.63
CA THR A 130 4.43 5.99 -7.63
C THR A 130 5.22 7.08 -6.93
N LEU A 131 6.54 7.00 -7.03
CA LEU A 131 7.48 8.00 -6.55
C LEU A 131 7.95 8.86 -7.72
N VAL A 132 8.31 10.10 -7.42
CA VAL A 132 8.96 11.01 -8.38
C VAL A 132 10.26 11.48 -7.77
N ALA A 133 11.37 11.26 -8.46
CA ALA A 133 12.67 11.79 -8.09
C ALA A 133 12.61 13.33 -8.08
N TRP A 134 13.10 13.92 -7.00
CA TRP A 134 12.87 15.32 -6.69
C TRP A 134 14.18 16.09 -6.54
N ASP A 135 14.25 17.28 -7.11
CA ASP A 135 15.29 18.26 -6.85
C ASP A 135 14.83 19.19 -5.71
N PRO A 136 15.46 19.16 -4.53
CA PRO A 136 15.07 19.99 -3.41
C PRO A 136 15.39 21.49 -3.62
N GLN A 137 16.37 21.83 -4.46
CA GLN A 137 16.76 23.22 -4.74
C GLN A 137 15.82 23.83 -5.77
N ALA A 138 15.63 23.16 -6.90
CA ALA A 138 14.71 23.61 -7.94
C ALA A 138 13.22 23.41 -7.56
N ARG A 139 12.95 22.65 -6.50
CA ARG A 139 11.61 22.25 -6.05
C ARG A 139 10.76 21.68 -7.20
N GLY A 140 11.33 20.73 -7.92
CA GLY A 140 10.68 20.12 -9.07
C GLY A 140 11.10 18.67 -9.32
N PRO A 141 10.38 17.97 -10.21
CA PRO A 141 10.80 16.64 -10.65
C PRO A 141 12.14 16.73 -11.40
N ARG A 142 13.02 15.78 -11.13
CA ARG A 142 14.29 15.61 -11.87
C ARG A 142 14.35 14.26 -12.55
N GLU A 143 15.18 14.16 -13.58
CA GLU A 143 15.41 12.88 -14.24
C GLU A 143 16.19 11.93 -13.33
N LEU A 144 15.87 10.64 -13.46
CA LEU A 144 16.66 9.57 -12.87
C LEU A 144 17.95 9.45 -13.68
N SER A 145 19.10 9.57 -13.02
CA SER A 145 20.39 9.36 -13.66
C SER A 145 20.59 7.87 -14.02
N PRO A 146 21.48 7.52 -14.96
CA PRO A 146 21.78 6.13 -15.27
C PRO A 146 22.25 5.32 -14.04
N ALA A 147 23.00 5.96 -13.13
CA ALA A 147 23.48 5.33 -11.90
C ALA A 147 22.35 5.00 -10.92
N GLU A 148 21.28 5.80 -10.88
CA GLU A 148 20.09 5.54 -10.08
C GLU A 148 19.16 4.53 -10.75
N ARG A 149 19.13 4.55 -12.09
CA ARG A 149 18.21 3.74 -12.91
C ARG A 149 18.66 2.29 -13.02
N GLY A 150 19.93 2.05 -13.32
CA GLY A 150 20.47 0.71 -13.56
C GLY A 150 20.23 -0.30 -12.43
N PRO A 151 20.47 0.04 -11.16
CA PRO A 151 20.19 -0.87 -10.04
C PRO A 151 18.70 -1.22 -9.88
N LEU A 152 17.80 -0.30 -10.22
CA LEU A 152 16.36 -0.55 -10.18
C LEU A 152 15.90 -1.45 -11.33
N GLU A 153 16.48 -1.28 -12.52
CA GLU A 153 16.24 -2.15 -13.68
C GLU A 153 16.71 -3.58 -13.40
N LEU A 154 17.89 -3.74 -12.79
CA LEU A 154 18.39 -5.05 -12.36
C LEU A 154 17.46 -5.72 -11.32
N ASP A 155 16.96 -4.95 -10.34
CA ASP A 155 15.98 -5.47 -9.39
C ASP A 155 14.67 -5.89 -10.08
N MET A 156 14.19 -5.13 -11.08
CA MET A 156 13.02 -5.53 -11.87
C MET A 156 13.26 -6.88 -12.56
N GLU A 157 14.40 -7.04 -13.23
CA GLU A 157 14.78 -8.28 -13.94
C GLU A 157 14.83 -9.50 -13.00
N ILE A 158 15.46 -9.36 -11.84
CA ILE A 158 15.58 -10.45 -10.84
C ILE A 158 14.21 -10.79 -10.25
N LEU A 159 13.38 -9.79 -9.98
CA LEU A 159 12.12 -9.95 -9.26
C LEU A 159 10.90 -10.21 -10.17
N HIS A 160 11.07 -10.18 -11.49
CA HIS A 160 10.03 -10.53 -12.46
C HIS A 160 9.57 -11.99 -12.34
N GLY A 161 10.43 -12.89 -11.82
CA GLY A 161 10.10 -14.31 -11.60
C GLY A 161 9.37 -14.60 -10.28
N LEU A 162 9.26 -13.63 -9.38
CA LEU A 162 8.55 -13.77 -8.11
C LEU A 162 7.15 -13.18 -8.28
N ASP A 163 6.16 -14.04 -8.51
CA ASP A 163 4.76 -13.62 -8.57
C ASP A 163 4.35 -13.04 -7.21
N LEU A 164 4.28 -11.71 -7.15
CA LEU A 164 3.61 -11.05 -6.05
C LEU A 164 2.12 -11.38 -6.15
N PRO A 165 1.49 -11.77 -5.04
CA PRO A 165 0.04 -11.83 -5.04
C PRO A 165 -0.49 -10.41 -5.23
N SER A 166 -0.89 -10.13 -6.46
CA SER A 166 -1.46 -8.83 -6.80
C SER A 166 -2.73 -8.63 -6.00
N ALA A 167 -2.79 -7.47 -5.37
CA ALA A 167 -4.01 -6.87 -4.91
C ALA A 167 -4.83 -6.55 -6.17
N ALA A 168 -5.64 -7.51 -6.64
CA ALA A 168 -6.33 -7.43 -7.93
C ALA A 168 -6.90 -6.02 -8.17
N PRO A 169 -6.70 -5.42 -9.36
CA PRO A 169 -7.14 -4.06 -9.61
C PRO A 169 -8.66 -3.99 -9.40
N ARG A 170 -9.09 -3.18 -8.43
CA ARG A 170 -10.51 -2.84 -8.30
C ARG A 170 -10.90 -2.11 -9.59
N LYS A 171 -11.94 -2.58 -10.27
CA LYS A 171 -12.56 -1.81 -11.36
C LYS A 171 -12.97 -0.47 -10.74
N ASN A 172 -12.51 0.64 -11.31
CA ASN A 172 -12.83 1.97 -10.85
C ASN A 172 -14.36 2.13 -10.74
N HIS A 173 -14.81 2.67 -9.61
CA HIS A 173 -16.18 3.14 -9.45
C HIS A 173 -16.55 4.07 -10.61
N THR A 174 -17.57 3.69 -11.38
CA THR A 174 -18.19 4.57 -12.37
C THR A 174 -18.82 5.77 -11.66
N GLU A 175 -18.97 6.86 -12.39
CA GLU A 175 -19.51 8.14 -11.89
C GLU A 175 -20.87 8.00 -11.16
N ALA A 176 -21.65 6.97 -11.50
CA ALA A 176 -22.90 6.59 -10.84
C ALA A 176 -22.75 6.13 -9.37
N ASP A 177 -21.59 5.61 -8.95
CA ASP A 177 -21.38 5.13 -7.58
C ASP A 177 -21.06 6.27 -6.60
N ARG A 178 -20.57 7.42 -7.10
CA ARG A 178 -20.29 8.60 -6.27
C ARG A 178 -21.57 9.27 -5.78
N GLU A 179 -22.64 9.20 -6.58
CA GLU A 179 -23.94 9.78 -6.24
C GLU A 179 -24.65 8.98 -5.13
N ALA A 180 -24.47 7.66 -5.08
CA ALA A 180 -25.08 6.80 -4.06
C ALA A 180 -24.50 6.98 -2.64
N VAL A 181 -23.24 7.41 -2.50
CA VAL A 181 -22.62 7.62 -1.18
C VAL A 181 -23.07 8.93 -0.53
N MET A 182 -23.43 9.95 -1.33
CA MET A 182 -23.91 11.23 -0.80
C MET A 182 -25.35 11.19 -0.28
N ASP A 183 -26.18 10.25 -0.75
CA ASP A 183 -27.62 10.23 -0.41
C ASP A 183 -27.94 9.51 0.91
N THR A 184 -26.92 8.94 1.59
CA THR A 184 -27.13 8.18 2.85
C THR A 184 -27.07 9.05 4.12
N HIS A 185 -26.75 10.35 4.01
CA HIS A 185 -26.63 11.26 5.15
C HIS A 185 -27.85 12.16 5.39
N ALA A 186 -28.91 12.06 4.59
CA ALA A 186 -30.15 12.79 4.79
C ALA A 186 -31.18 11.98 5.60
N ARG A 187 -30.86 11.65 6.86
CA ARG A 187 -31.90 11.35 7.86
C ARG A 187 -31.83 12.42 8.95
N PRO A 188 -32.91 13.19 9.19
CA PRO A 188 -32.92 14.16 10.27
C PRO A 188 -32.73 13.46 11.60
N ARG A 189 -31.81 13.96 12.43
CA ARG A 189 -31.69 13.55 13.84
C ARG A 189 -33.00 13.94 14.52
N GLN A 190 -33.73 12.97 15.05
CA GLN A 190 -34.71 13.27 16.08
C GLN A 190 -33.93 13.53 17.36
N GLU A 191 -34.02 14.75 17.88
CA GLU A 191 -33.52 15.09 19.20
C GLU A 191 -34.37 14.36 20.25
N PRO A 192 -33.76 13.78 21.30
CA PRO A 192 -34.54 13.23 22.40
C PRO A 192 -35.10 14.38 23.24
N GLU A 193 -36.42 14.39 23.47
CA GLU A 193 -37.03 15.23 24.49
C GLU A 193 -36.48 14.82 25.86
N LEU A 194 -35.89 15.78 26.56
CA LEU A 194 -35.43 15.62 27.93
C LEU A 194 -36.61 15.77 28.90
N PRO A 195 -36.68 14.95 29.97
CA PRO A 195 -37.60 15.16 31.08
C PRO A 195 -37.20 16.35 31.97
#